data_AF-A0AAV4K0E0-F1
#
_entry.id   AF-A0AAV4K0E0-F1
#
_cell.length_a   1.000
_cell.length_b   1.000
_cell.length_c   1.000
_cell.angle_alpha   90.00
_cell.angle_beta   90.00
_cell.angle_gamma   90.00
#
_symmetry.space_group_name_H-M   'P 1'
#
loop_
_entity.id
_entity.type
_entity.pdbx_description
1 polymer ?
#
loop_
_entity_poly.entity_id
_entity_poly.type
_entity_poly.pdbx_seq_one_letter_code
_entity_poly.pdbx_strand_id
1 'polypeptide(L)'
;MINFYNRFIKNAAAILKPLYEAQGKSKPQEPLDWLDVMTEAFSSSKTALVNATMLTHPAHGARIALTSDASYVAVGAVLEQLFNGSWQPLAFFSKQLRPAEKKYSTFDRELLGLYLAVKHFRYFLEGRRFAMLTDHKPLVGAMSKLSNPWTARQQRHLAHISEFSTDIRHISGKANVVADCLSRATINNVVLGTDYKAMAEAQEHDEEIQTLKTAITGLNVKYLKQFTILRTLAESQR
;
A
#
# COMPACT_ATOMS: atom_id res chain seq x y z
N MET A 1 9.75 -5.25 2.48
CA MET A 1 8.73 -6.33 2.52
C MET A 1 9.27 -7.69 2.12
N ILE A 2 9.72 -7.92 0.87
CA ILE A 2 10.09 -9.28 0.40
C ILE A 2 11.21 -9.92 1.26
N ASN A 3 12.23 -9.15 1.66
CA ASN A 3 13.29 -9.65 2.56
C ASN A 3 12.75 -10.20 3.88
N PHE A 4 11.68 -9.61 4.41
CA PHE A 4 11.06 -10.06 5.67
C PHE A 4 10.44 -11.46 5.53
N TYR A 5 9.91 -11.78 4.34
CA TYR A 5 9.30 -13.08 4.03
C TYR A 5 10.21 -14.02 3.23
N ASN A 6 11.51 -13.71 3.09
CA ASN A 6 12.47 -14.50 2.31
C ASN A 6 12.47 -15.98 2.74
N ARG A 7 12.35 -16.26 4.05
CA ARG A 7 12.29 -17.63 4.58
C ARG A 7 11.15 -18.50 4.01
N PHE A 8 10.09 -17.87 3.51
CA PHE A 8 8.91 -18.55 2.94
C PHE A 8 8.92 -18.58 1.41
N ILE A 9 9.91 -17.95 0.78
CA ILE A 9 10.03 -17.85 -0.67
C ILE A 9 11.19 -18.73 -1.13
N LYS A 10 10.87 -19.83 -1.81
CA LYS A 10 11.89 -20.70 -2.41
C LYS A 10 12.70 -19.92 -3.44
N ASN A 11 14.02 -19.99 -3.37
CA ASN A 11 14.95 -19.33 -4.28
C ASN A 11 14.80 -17.79 -4.35
N ALA A 12 14.36 -17.13 -3.27
CA ALA A 12 14.15 -15.67 -3.26
C ALA A 12 15.39 -14.88 -3.71
N ALA A 13 16.58 -15.31 -3.31
CA ALA A 13 17.84 -14.65 -3.70
C ALA A 13 18.06 -14.66 -5.21
N ALA A 14 17.72 -15.76 -5.90
CA ALA A 14 17.85 -15.86 -7.36
C ALA A 14 16.82 -14.96 -8.06
N ILE A 15 15.59 -14.91 -7.56
CA ILE A 15 14.51 -14.08 -8.11
C ILE A 15 14.83 -12.59 -7.95
N LEU A 16 15.39 -12.19 -6.79
CA LEU A 16 15.69 -10.79 -6.48
C LEU A 16 17.03 -10.29 -7.04
N LYS A 17 17.90 -11.19 -7.51
CA LYS A 17 19.24 -10.86 -8.00
C LYS A 17 19.25 -9.68 -8.99
N PRO A 18 18.38 -9.61 -10.02
CA PRO A 18 18.40 -8.51 -10.98
C PRO A 18 18.07 -7.16 -10.32
N LEU A 19 17.20 -7.16 -9.31
CA LEU A 19 16.80 -5.97 -8.57
C LEU A 19 17.88 -5.49 -7.60
N TYR A 20 18.60 -6.42 -6.95
CA TYR A 20 19.73 -6.05 -6.07
C TYR A 20 20.93 -5.52 -6.86
N GLU A 21 21.24 -6.11 -8.01
CA GLU A 21 22.31 -5.62 -8.89
C GLU A 21 22.00 -4.22 -9.43
N ALA A 22 20.73 -3.95 -9.76
CA ALA A 22 20.24 -2.63 -10.13
C ALA A 22 20.42 -1.62 -8.98
N GLN A 23 19.97 -1.99 -7.76
CA GLN A 23 20.08 -1.13 -6.58
C GLN A 23 21.53 -0.81 -6.21
N GLY A 24 22.45 -1.77 -6.34
CA GLY A 24 23.86 -1.58 -6.02
C GLY A 24 24.63 -0.69 -7.00
N LYS A 25 24.12 -0.54 -8.22
CA LYS A 25 24.74 0.28 -9.28
C LYS A 25 24.19 1.70 -9.36
N SER A 26 22.98 1.94 -8.86
CA SER A 26 22.33 3.24 -8.93
C SER A 26 22.67 4.14 -7.75
N LYS A 27 23.02 5.40 -8.04
CA LYS A 27 23.08 6.44 -7.00
C LYS A 27 21.67 6.87 -6.59
N PRO A 28 21.44 7.26 -5.32
CA PRO A 28 20.16 7.83 -4.94
C PRO A 28 19.91 9.10 -5.77
N GLN A 29 18.87 9.07 -6.61
CA GLN A 29 18.40 10.10 -7.57
C GLN A 29 18.79 9.95 -9.05
N GLU A 30 19.67 9.02 -9.44
CA GLU A 30 19.85 8.72 -10.86
C GLU A 30 18.68 7.85 -11.37
N PRO A 31 18.07 8.17 -12.52
CA PRO A 31 17.02 7.33 -13.10
C PRO A 31 17.60 5.94 -13.39
N LEU A 32 16.93 4.91 -12.87
CA LEU A 32 17.30 3.53 -13.08
C LEU A 32 16.80 3.09 -14.46
N ASP A 33 17.71 2.59 -15.30
CA ASP A 33 17.34 1.92 -16.56
C ASP A 33 16.59 0.62 -16.24
N TRP A 34 15.27 0.67 -16.38
CA TRP A 34 14.38 -0.44 -16.05
C TRP A 34 14.34 -1.44 -17.21
N LEU A 35 15.07 -2.55 -17.06
CA LEU A 35 15.15 -3.61 -18.06
C LEU A 35 14.00 -4.62 -17.92
N ASP A 36 13.68 -5.33 -19.00
CA ASP A 36 12.64 -6.38 -19.00
C ASP A 36 12.91 -7.49 -17.97
N VAL A 37 14.19 -7.85 -17.77
CA VAL A 37 14.60 -8.82 -16.73
C VAL A 37 14.24 -8.34 -15.32
N MET A 38 14.21 -7.03 -15.07
CA MET A 38 13.78 -6.46 -13.79
C MET A 38 12.25 -6.50 -13.65
N THR A 39 11.51 -6.28 -14.74
CA THR A 39 10.06 -6.46 -14.77
C THR A 39 9.68 -7.90 -14.45
N GLU A 40 10.34 -8.87 -15.07
CA GLU A 40 10.13 -10.29 -14.84
C GLU A 40 10.49 -10.68 -13.40
N ALA A 41 11.63 -10.23 -12.88
CA ALA A 41 12.06 -10.44 -11.50
C ALA A 41 11.05 -9.85 -10.50
N PHE A 42 10.55 -8.65 -10.77
CA PHE A 42 9.56 -7.98 -9.92
C PHE A 42 8.20 -8.70 -9.95
N SER A 43 7.74 -9.11 -11.13
CA SER A 43 6.52 -9.90 -11.29
C SER A 43 6.63 -11.24 -10.57
N SER A 44 7.74 -11.96 -10.77
CA SER A 44 8.04 -13.22 -10.09
C SER A 44 8.10 -13.07 -8.58
N SER A 45 8.67 -11.96 -8.09
CA SER A 45 8.73 -11.64 -6.66
C SER A 45 7.33 -11.43 -6.06
N LYS A 46 6.43 -10.76 -6.79
CA LYS A 46 5.02 -10.61 -6.37
C LYS A 46 4.32 -11.96 -6.31
N THR A 47 4.43 -12.77 -7.36
CA THR A 47 3.81 -14.10 -7.42
C THR A 47 4.33 -15.00 -6.29
N ALA A 48 5.63 -14.96 -6.02
CA ALA A 48 6.23 -15.72 -4.93
C ALA A 48 5.70 -15.29 -3.56
N LEU A 49 5.48 -13.99 -3.34
CA LEU A 49 4.92 -13.46 -2.09
C LEU A 49 3.45 -13.85 -1.92
N VAL A 50 2.66 -13.82 -2.99
CA VAL A 50 1.25 -14.28 -2.99
C VAL A 50 1.18 -15.78 -2.71
N ASN A 51 2.04 -16.58 -3.35
CA ASN A 51 2.11 -18.02 -3.10
C ASN A 51 2.52 -18.33 -1.65
N ALA A 52 3.44 -17.56 -1.07
CA ALA A 52 3.83 -17.71 0.33
C ALA A 52 2.65 -17.46 1.30
N THR A 53 1.76 -16.51 0.98
CA THR A 53 0.52 -16.33 1.76
C THR A 53 -0.48 -17.47 1.56
N MET A 54 -0.61 -18.00 0.34
CA MET A 54 -1.52 -19.13 0.07
C MET A 54 -1.07 -20.46 0.68
N LEU A 55 0.24 -20.63 0.88
CA LEU A 55 0.83 -21.80 1.56
C LEU A 55 0.55 -21.82 3.07
N THR A 56 0.12 -20.71 3.65
CA THR A 56 -0.09 -20.58 5.09
C THR A 56 -1.57 -20.76 5.42
N HIS A 57 -1.99 -21.98 5.74
CA HIS A 57 -3.33 -22.22 6.25
C HIS A 57 -3.49 -21.65 7.67
N PRO A 58 -4.62 -20.99 7.99
CA PRO A 58 -4.91 -20.55 9.35
C PRO A 58 -4.92 -21.74 10.32
N ALA A 59 -3.95 -21.79 11.23
CA ALA A 59 -3.86 -22.87 12.21
C ALA A 59 -4.86 -22.62 13.35
N HIS A 60 -5.63 -23.65 13.71
CA HIS A 60 -6.56 -23.57 14.83
C HIS A 60 -5.80 -23.32 16.15
N GLY A 61 -6.18 -22.27 16.87
CA GLY A 61 -5.57 -21.90 18.15
C GLY A 61 -4.22 -21.16 18.06
N ALA A 62 -3.69 -20.93 16.85
CA ALA A 62 -2.49 -20.11 16.69
C ALA A 62 -2.75 -18.67 17.12
N ARG A 63 -1.74 -18.04 17.74
CA ARG A 63 -1.81 -16.63 18.11
C ARG A 63 -1.74 -15.78 16.85
N ILE A 64 -2.61 -14.79 16.76
CA ILE A 64 -2.69 -13.87 15.63
C ILE A 64 -2.22 -12.49 16.07
N ALA A 65 -1.53 -11.80 15.18
CA ALA A 65 -1.19 -10.40 15.32
C ALA A 65 -1.70 -9.62 14.09
N LEU A 66 -2.24 -8.45 14.35
CA LEU A 66 -2.60 -7.48 13.31
C LEU A 66 -1.68 -6.28 13.44
N THR A 67 -0.80 -6.09 12.46
CA THR A 67 0.12 -4.94 12.45
C THR A 67 -0.37 -3.92 11.45
N SER A 68 -0.49 -2.65 11.85
CA SER A 68 -0.92 -1.55 10.97
C SER A 68 0.03 -0.36 11.03
N ASP A 69 0.08 0.39 9.92
CA ASP A 69 0.79 1.66 9.80
C ASP A 69 0.01 2.61 8.87
N ALA A 70 0.10 3.91 9.13
CA ALA A 70 -0.56 4.93 8.33
C ALA A 70 0.40 6.03 7.89
N SER A 71 0.59 6.17 6.58
CA SER A 71 1.34 7.28 6.01
C SER A 71 0.43 8.47 5.67
N TYR A 72 1.02 9.52 5.07
CA TYR A 72 0.26 10.64 4.49
C TYR A 72 -0.55 10.25 3.25
N VAL A 73 -0.24 9.12 2.61
CA VAL A 73 -0.78 8.73 1.31
C VAL A 73 -1.73 7.55 1.44
N ALA A 74 -1.37 6.54 2.22
CA ALA A 74 -2.09 5.29 2.32
C ALA A 74 -1.92 4.65 3.72
N VAL A 75 -2.77 3.69 3.99
CA VAL A 75 -2.71 2.79 5.15
C VAL A 75 -2.20 1.45 4.66
N GLY A 76 -1.34 0.81 5.45
CA GLY A 76 -0.89 -0.56 5.28
C GLY A 76 -1.20 -1.39 6.51
N ALA A 77 -1.55 -2.66 6.33
CA ALA A 77 -1.65 -3.60 7.42
C ALA A 77 -1.30 -5.03 6.99
N VAL A 78 -0.88 -5.84 7.95
CA VAL A 78 -0.60 -7.25 7.77
C VAL A 78 -1.21 -8.06 8.91
N LEU A 79 -1.86 -9.15 8.53
CA LEU A 79 -2.34 -10.18 9.44
C LEU A 79 -1.33 -11.32 9.47
N GLU A 80 -0.82 -11.66 10.64
CA GLU A 80 0.19 -12.70 10.83
C GLU A 80 -0.25 -13.70 11.90
N GLN A 81 0.15 -14.96 11.74
CA GLN A 81 -0.02 -15.98 12.77
C GLN A 81 1.33 -16.50 13.26
N LEU A 82 1.39 -16.85 14.54
CA LEU A 82 2.54 -17.53 15.11
C LEU A 82 2.36 -19.04 14.94
N PHE A 83 3.15 -19.64 14.05
CA PHE A 83 3.15 -21.08 13.79
C PHE A 83 4.57 -21.63 13.89
N ASN A 84 4.75 -22.72 14.64
CA ASN A 84 6.05 -23.35 14.89
C ASN A 84 7.16 -22.36 15.31
N GLY A 85 6.82 -21.37 16.14
CA GLY A 85 7.77 -20.37 16.65
C GLY A 85 8.13 -19.25 15.66
N SER A 86 7.53 -19.22 14.47
CA SER A 86 7.75 -18.17 13.47
C SER A 86 6.44 -17.44 13.12
N TRP A 87 6.53 -16.12 12.96
CA TRP A 87 5.44 -15.35 12.38
C TRP A 87 5.35 -15.64 10.88
N GLN A 88 4.14 -15.99 10.43
CA GLN A 88 3.82 -16.25 9.03
C GLN A 88 2.70 -15.30 8.58
N PRO A 89 2.79 -14.70 7.39
CA PRO A 89 1.75 -13.83 6.88
C PRO A 89 0.53 -14.65 6.46
N LEU A 90 -0.65 -14.23 6.92
CA LEU A 90 -1.92 -14.75 6.46
C LEU A 90 -2.50 -13.90 5.33
N ALA A 91 -2.48 -12.58 5.51
CA ALA A 91 -3.05 -11.65 4.54
C ALA A 91 -2.45 -10.24 4.67
N PHE A 92 -2.48 -9.49 3.57
CA PHE A 92 -2.03 -8.11 3.50
C PHE A 92 -3.19 -7.18 3.14
N PHE A 93 -3.13 -5.96 3.64
CA PHE A 93 -4.10 -4.91 3.34
C PHE A 93 -3.36 -3.61 3.03
N SER A 94 -3.78 -2.90 1.99
CA SER A 94 -3.35 -1.54 1.71
C SER A 94 -4.51 -0.75 1.13
N LYS A 95 -4.63 0.51 1.54
CA LYS A 95 -5.68 1.41 1.04
C LYS A 95 -5.18 2.85 0.97
N GLN A 96 -5.37 3.49 -0.18
CA GLN A 96 -5.10 4.92 -0.33
C GLN A 96 -6.08 5.76 0.49
N LEU A 97 -5.53 6.79 1.14
CA LEU A 97 -6.30 7.77 1.88
C LEU A 97 -6.99 8.75 0.92
N ARG A 98 -8.26 9.04 1.19
CA ARG A 98 -9.03 10.07 0.50
C ARG A 98 -8.47 11.46 0.80
N PRO A 99 -8.68 12.48 -0.06
CA PRO A 99 -8.18 13.85 0.18
C PRO A 99 -8.55 14.41 1.57
N ALA A 100 -9.74 14.09 2.08
CA ALA A 100 -10.15 14.49 3.42
C ALA A 100 -9.36 13.75 4.53
N GLU A 101 -9.06 12.46 4.34
CA GLU A 101 -8.33 11.62 5.30
C GLU A 101 -6.85 11.96 5.36
N LYS A 102 -6.26 12.43 4.24
CA LYS A 102 -4.87 12.92 4.22
C LYS A 102 -4.66 14.12 5.15
N LYS A 103 -5.69 14.95 5.32
CA LYS A 103 -5.68 16.14 6.20
C LYS A 103 -5.84 15.81 7.68
N TYR A 104 -6.06 14.54 8.04
CA TYR A 104 -6.21 14.14 9.44
C TYR A 104 -4.89 14.31 10.19
N SER A 105 -4.99 14.47 11.52
CA SER A 105 -3.82 14.44 12.39
C SER A 105 -3.12 13.08 12.30
N THR A 106 -1.83 13.01 12.68
CA THR A 106 -1.10 11.73 12.70
C THR A 106 -1.84 10.68 13.53
N PHE A 107 -2.31 11.06 14.72
CA PHE A 107 -3.09 10.16 15.58
C PHE A 107 -4.36 9.63 14.89
N ASP A 108 -5.11 10.52 14.23
CA ASP A 108 -6.34 10.13 13.54
C ASP A 108 -6.09 9.22 12.33
N ARG A 109 -4.96 9.41 11.62
CA ARG A 109 -4.57 8.52 10.52
C ARG A 109 -4.18 7.14 11.01
N GLU A 110 -3.40 7.06 12.09
CA GLU A 110 -3.03 5.78 12.71
C GLU A 110 -4.27 5.03 13.23
N LEU A 111 -5.17 5.73 13.93
CA LEU A 111 -6.43 5.16 14.39
C LEU A 111 -7.33 4.72 13.22
N LEU A 112 -7.40 5.52 12.15
CA LEU A 112 -8.12 5.14 10.93
C LEU A 112 -7.48 3.90 10.29
N GLY A 113 -6.16 3.82 10.29
CA GLY A 113 -5.43 2.70 9.72
C GLY A 113 -5.77 1.39 10.44
N LEU A 114 -5.71 1.41 11.77
CA LEU A 114 -6.09 0.27 12.59
C LEU A 114 -7.57 -0.10 12.43
N TYR A 115 -8.47 0.90 12.44
CA TYR A 115 -9.90 0.68 12.21
C TYR A 115 -10.19 0.00 10.86
N LEU A 116 -9.55 0.48 9.79
CA LEU A 116 -9.72 -0.10 8.45
C LEU A 116 -9.15 -1.52 8.37
N ALA A 117 -8.02 -1.77 9.02
CA ALA A 117 -7.41 -3.09 9.09
C ALA A 117 -8.31 -4.09 9.81
N VAL A 118 -8.85 -3.74 10.99
CA VAL A 118 -9.80 -4.58 11.73
C VAL A 118 -11.06 -4.84 10.90
N LYS A 119 -11.61 -3.81 10.26
CA LYS A 119 -12.78 -3.95 9.40
C LYS A 119 -12.52 -4.88 8.20
N HIS A 120 -11.35 -4.79 7.59
CA HIS A 120 -10.98 -5.62 6.44
C HIS A 120 -10.78 -7.08 6.83
N PHE A 121 -10.09 -7.34 7.95
CA PHE A 121 -9.81 -8.69 8.44
C PHE A 121 -10.87 -9.24 9.38
N ARG A 122 -12.08 -8.65 9.44
CA ARG A 122 -13.16 -9.04 10.36
C ARG A 122 -13.33 -10.55 10.45
N TYR A 123 -13.47 -11.24 9.32
CA TYR A 123 -13.70 -12.68 9.26
C TYR A 123 -12.56 -13.54 9.85
N PHE A 124 -11.34 -13.00 9.90
CA PHE A 124 -10.20 -13.68 10.53
C PHE A 124 -10.09 -13.38 12.03
N LEU A 125 -10.59 -12.23 12.48
CA LEU A 125 -10.42 -11.73 13.84
C LEU A 125 -11.61 -12.07 14.74
N GLU A 126 -12.81 -12.19 14.18
CA GLU A 126 -14.05 -12.45 14.92
C GLU A 126 -13.95 -13.75 15.73
N GLY A 127 -14.22 -13.66 17.03
CA GLY A 127 -14.14 -14.79 17.97
C GLY A 127 -12.71 -15.25 18.35
N ARG A 128 -11.65 -14.55 17.92
CA ARG A 128 -10.25 -14.90 18.24
C ARG A 128 -9.60 -13.85 19.13
N ARG A 129 -8.64 -14.28 19.96
CA ARG A 129 -7.75 -13.36 20.68
C ARG A 129 -6.54 -13.03 19.81
N PHE A 130 -6.29 -11.74 19.62
CA PHE A 130 -5.16 -11.24 18.83
C PHE A 130 -4.62 -9.95 19.43
N ALA A 131 -3.35 -9.68 19.17
CA ALA A 131 -2.70 -8.42 19.53
C ALA A 131 -2.66 -7.49 18.31
N MET A 132 -2.99 -6.22 18.51
CA MET A 132 -2.82 -5.17 17.52
C MET A 132 -1.47 -4.50 17.73
N LEU A 133 -0.64 -4.45 16.70
CA LEU A 133 0.71 -3.90 16.74
C LEU A 133 0.78 -2.61 15.93
N THR A 134 1.36 -1.57 16.53
CA THR A 134 1.57 -0.25 15.91
C THR A 134 2.89 0.33 16.40
N ASP A 135 3.56 1.15 15.60
CA ASP A 135 4.72 1.93 16.04
C ASP A 135 4.33 3.29 16.65
N HIS A 136 3.04 3.63 16.63
CA HIS A 136 2.53 4.86 17.18
C HIS A 136 2.14 4.72 18.67
N LYS A 137 3.09 5.02 19.58
CA LYS A 137 2.91 4.94 21.05
C LYS A 137 1.60 5.55 21.59
N PRO A 138 1.13 6.73 21.12
CA PRO A 138 -0.11 7.30 21.64
C PRO A 138 -1.34 6.41 21.44
N LEU A 139 -1.33 5.52 20.45
CA LEU A 139 -2.44 4.63 20.15
C LEU A 139 -2.55 3.46 21.15
N VAL A 140 -1.44 3.04 21.77
CA VAL A 140 -1.43 2.00 22.81
C VAL A 140 -2.29 2.40 24.01
N GLY A 141 -2.20 3.67 24.42
CA GLY A 141 -3.00 4.19 25.53
C GLY A 141 -4.42 4.54 25.15
N ALA A 142 -4.82 4.46 23.88
CA ALA A 142 -6.11 5.00 23.42
C ALA A 142 -7.31 4.29 24.04
N MET A 143 -7.18 2.99 24.35
CA MET A 143 -8.27 2.20 24.96
C MET A 143 -8.40 2.41 26.48
N SER A 144 -7.35 2.88 27.14
CA SER A 144 -7.30 3.02 28.61
C SER A 144 -7.31 4.49 29.08
N LYS A 145 -7.30 5.45 28.15
CA LYS A 145 -7.22 6.87 28.47
C LYS A 145 -8.56 7.37 29.03
N LEU A 146 -8.55 7.86 30.27
CA LEU A 146 -9.71 8.48 30.95
C LEU A 146 -9.83 10.00 30.71
N SER A 147 -8.93 10.62 29.95
CA SER A 147 -8.81 12.09 29.87
C SER A 147 -9.06 12.64 28.46
N ASN A 148 -9.72 13.81 28.44
CA ASN A 148 -10.33 14.59 27.34
C ASN A 148 -11.31 13.80 26.47
N PRO A 149 -12.48 14.38 26.14
CA PRO A 149 -13.44 13.70 25.28
C PRO A 149 -12.83 13.47 23.90
N TRP A 150 -12.70 12.19 23.53
CA TRP A 150 -12.44 11.79 22.16
C TRP A 150 -13.44 12.46 21.22
N THR A 151 -13.01 12.86 20.02
CA THR A 151 -13.94 13.32 19.00
C THR A 151 -14.94 12.22 18.66
N ALA A 152 -16.15 12.58 18.18
CA ALA A 152 -17.18 11.60 17.80
C ALA A 152 -16.70 10.58 16.73
N ARG A 153 -15.69 10.94 15.92
CA ARG A 153 -15.06 10.00 14.98
C ARG A 153 -14.16 9.00 15.72
N GLN A 154 -13.26 9.50 16.56
CA GLN A 154 -12.35 8.66 17.34
C GLN A 154 -13.12 7.67 18.21
N GLN A 155 -14.19 8.12 18.87
CA GLN A 155 -15.08 7.25 19.66
C GLN A 155 -15.67 6.11 18.83
N ARG A 156 -16.21 6.40 17.64
CA ARG A 156 -16.77 5.37 16.76
C ARG A 156 -15.73 4.35 16.29
N HIS A 157 -14.52 4.81 15.98
CA HIS A 157 -13.43 3.89 15.58
C HIS A 157 -12.98 3.02 16.76
N LEU A 158 -12.76 3.62 17.93
CA LEU A 158 -12.35 2.90 19.14
C LEU A 158 -13.41 1.91 19.61
N ALA A 159 -14.70 2.30 19.58
CA ALA A 159 -15.81 1.41 19.90
C ALA A 159 -15.82 0.18 18.99
N HIS A 160 -15.69 0.38 17.67
CA HIS A 160 -15.62 -0.74 16.73
C HIS A 160 -14.40 -1.64 16.97
N ILE A 161 -13.23 -1.06 17.22
CA ILE A 161 -12.01 -1.83 17.54
C ILE A 161 -12.22 -2.66 18.82
N SER A 162 -12.86 -2.07 19.84
CA SER A 162 -13.11 -2.71 21.14
C SER A 162 -14.02 -3.95 21.06
N GLU A 163 -14.87 -4.04 20.04
CA GLU A 163 -15.70 -5.23 19.76
C GLU A 163 -14.84 -6.46 19.44
N PHE A 164 -13.61 -6.27 18.95
CA PHE A 164 -12.70 -7.35 18.55
C PHE A 164 -11.60 -7.57 19.58
N SER A 165 -10.87 -6.51 19.96
CA SER A 165 -9.77 -6.61 20.91
C SER A 165 -9.43 -5.24 21.51
N THR A 166 -8.92 -5.25 22.74
CA THR A 166 -8.38 -4.08 23.44
C THR A 166 -6.86 -4.16 23.61
N ASP A 167 -6.22 -5.24 23.15
CA ASP A 167 -4.78 -5.48 23.27
C ASP A 167 -4.02 -4.78 22.14
N ILE A 168 -3.74 -3.49 22.34
CA ILE A 168 -2.87 -2.69 21.45
C ILE A 168 -1.48 -2.63 22.07
N ARG A 169 -0.46 -2.99 21.30
CA ARG A 169 0.95 -3.00 21.74
C ARG A 169 1.81 -2.18 20.80
N HIS A 170 2.80 -1.50 21.37
CA HIS A 170 3.79 -0.78 20.60
C HIS A 170 4.88 -1.74 20.10
N ILE A 171 5.23 -1.62 18.82
CA ILE A 171 6.42 -2.22 18.22
C ILE A 171 7.36 -1.13 17.71
N SER A 172 8.66 -1.42 17.61
CA SER A 172 9.58 -0.48 16.96
C SER A 172 9.23 -0.36 15.47
N GLY A 173 9.27 0.86 14.90
CA GLY A 173 9.11 1.05 13.46
C GLY A 173 10.09 0.22 12.62
N LYS A 174 11.29 -0.08 13.15
CA LYS A 174 12.26 -0.98 12.50
C LYS A 174 11.75 -2.42 12.36
N ALA A 175 10.85 -2.85 13.24
CA ALA A 175 10.20 -4.16 13.17
C ALA A 175 8.93 -4.10 12.30
N ASN A 176 8.36 -2.92 12.06
CA ASN A 176 7.13 -2.70 11.28
C ASN A 176 7.38 -2.57 9.76
N VAL A 177 8.31 -3.35 9.21
CA VAL A 177 8.79 -3.18 7.82
C VAL A 177 7.68 -3.43 6.78
N VAL A 178 6.71 -4.29 7.10
CA VAL A 178 5.68 -4.73 6.15
C VAL A 178 4.55 -3.70 6.07
N ALA A 179 3.98 -3.29 7.20
CA ALA A 179 2.90 -2.31 7.18
C ALA A 179 3.41 -0.94 6.69
N ASP A 180 4.62 -0.53 7.07
CA ASP A 180 5.27 0.69 6.58
C ASP A 180 5.48 0.67 5.06
N CYS A 181 5.94 -0.46 4.51
CA CYS A 181 6.07 -0.62 3.07
C CYS A 181 4.72 -0.52 2.34
N LEU A 182 3.65 -1.05 2.92
CA LEU A 182 2.30 -1.04 2.35
C LEU A 182 1.59 0.32 2.49
N SER A 183 1.93 1.10 3.53
CA SER A 183 1.39 2.44 3.77
C SER A 183 2.10 3.49 2.93
N ARG A 184 3.39 3.30 2.63
CA ARG A 184 4.24 4.25 1.87
C ARG A 184 4.40 3.93 0.40
N ALA A 185 3.77 2.87 -0.11
CA ALA A 185 3.79 2.55 -1.54
C ALA A 185 3.17 3.71 -2.34
N THR A 186 4.02 4.65 -2.77
CA THR A 186 3.62 5.67 -3.72
C THR A 186 3.47 4.96 -5.06
N ILE A 187 2.26 5.03 -5.63
CA ILE A 187 2.09 4.77 -7.06
C ILE A 187 2.77 5.96 -7.74
N ASN A 188 4.10 5.89 -7.89
CA ASN A 188 4.78 6.76 -8.82
C ASN A 188 4.17 6.43 -10.18
N ASN A 189 3.80 7.45 -10.95
CA ASN A 189 3.42 7.26 -12.34
C ASN A 189 4.58 6.54 -13.01
N VAL A 190 4.41 5.25 -13.28
CA VAL A 190 5.35 4.51 -14.10
C VAL A 190 5.20 5.13 -15.48
N VAL A 191 6.19 5.92 -15.88
CA VAL A 191 6.35 6.31 -17.27
C VAL A 191 6.74 5.01 -17.98
N LEU A 192 5.73 4.24 -18.37
CA LEU A 192 5.88 3.25 -19.44
C LEU A 192 6.53 4.02 -20.58
N GLY A 193 7.55 3.46 -21.23
CA GLY A 193 8.42 4.15 -22.21
C GLY A 193 7.75 4.77 -23.44
N THR A 194 6.45 5.02 -23.38
CA THR A 194 5.69 5.89 -24.26
C THR A 194 6.11 7.34 -24.07
N ASP A 195 6.87 7.86 -25.03
CA ASP A 195 7.21 9.28 -25.10
C ASP A 195 5.97 10.09 -25.52
N TYR A 196 5.24 10.59 -24.52
CA TYR A 196 4.06 11.43 -24.74
C TYR A 196 4.38 12.73 -25.49
N LYS A 197 5.64 13.21 -25.50
CA LYS A 197 6.02 14.38 -26.31
C LYS A 197 6.10 14.00 -27.77
N ALA A 198 6.79 12.90 -28.10
CA ALA A 198 6.85 12.38 -29.46
C ALA A 198 5.46 12.04 -30.00
N MET A 199 4.58 11.45 -29.16
CA MET A 199 3.19 11.20 -29.56
C MET A 199 2.39 12.48 -29.80
N ALA A 200 2.57 13.51 -28.96
CA ALA A 200 1.89 14.79 -29.15
C ALA A 200 2.36 15.50 -30.44
N GLU A 201 3.66 15.46 -30.73
CA GLU A 201 4.23 15.99 -31.98
C GLU A 201 3.73 15.21 -33.22
N ALA A 202 3.64 13.88 -33.12
CA ALA A 202 3.09 13.04 -34.18
C ALA A 202 1.61 13.34 -34.46
N GLN A 203 0.82 13.64 -33.42
CA GLN A 203 -0.59 14.00 -33.59
C GLN A 203 -0.81 15.32 -34.35
N GLU A 204 0.09 16.30 -34.22
CA GLU A 204 -0.05 17.57 -34.93
C GLU A 204 0.07 17.42 -36.45
N HIS A 205 0.83 16.41 -36.89
CA HIS A 205 1.14 16.14 -38.29
C HIS A 205 0.29 15.02 -38.90
N ASP A 206 -0.67 14.47 -38.16
CA ASP A 206 -1.52 13.36 -38.59
C ASP A 206 -2.77 13.86 -39.34
N GLU A 207 -2.89 13.50 -40.63
CA GLU A 207 -4.01 13.91 -41.50
C GLU A 207 -5.36 13.32 -41.06
N GLU A 208 -5.37 12.12 -40.46
CA GLU A 208 -6.58 11.46 -39.98
C GLU A 208 -7.15 12.19 -38.75
N ILE A 209 -6.29 12.66 -37.85
CA ILE A 209 -6.74 13.43 -36.68
C ILE A 209 -7.30 14.81 -37.08
N GLN A 210 -6.72 15.45 -38.10
CA GLN A 210 -7.21 16.73 -38.62
C GLN A 210 -8.58 16.60 -39.31
N THR A 211 -8.78 15.52 -40.07
CA THR A 211 -10.07 15.22 -40.71
C THR A 211 -11.15 14.87 -39.68
N LEU A 212 -10.82 14.09 -38.65
CA LEU A 212 -11.76 13.76 -37.57
C LEU A 212 -12.18 14.98 -36.73
N LYS A 213 -11.32 15.99 -36.60
CA LYS A 213 -11.67 17.26 -35.93
C LYS A 213 -12.59 18.16 -36.73
N THR A 214 -12.46 18.13 -38.05
CA THR A 214 -13.25 18.96 -38.97
C THR A 214 -14.54 18.27 -39.40
N ALA A 215 -14.65 16.95 -39.19
CA ALA A 215 -15.85 16.19 -39.43
C ALA A 215 -17.00 16.63 -38.49
N ILE A 216 -18.18 16.85 -39.08
CA ILE A 216 -19.42 17.17 -38.36
C ILE A 216 -19.95 15.88 -37.72
N THR A 217 -19.32 15.47 -36.62
CA THR A 217 -19.73 14.32 -35.81
C THR A 217 -19.98 14.76 -34.37
N GLY A 218 -20.70 13.95 -33.59
CA GLY A 218 -20.90 14.20 -32.16
C GLY A 218 -19.64 14.02 -31.29
N LEU A 219 -18.48 13.66 -31.89
CA LEU A 219 -17.23 13.45 -31.17
C LEU A 219 -16.41 14.74 -31.07
N ASN A 220 -15.92 15.03 -29.86
CA ASN A 220 -15.00 16.13 -29.60
C ASN A 220 -13.58 15.60 -29.41
N VAL A 221 -12.80 15.56 -30.50
CA VAL A 221 -11.41 15.07 -30.51
C VAL A 221 -10.47 16.15 -29.96
N LYS A 222 -9.66 15.81 -28.95
CA LYS A 222 -8.70 16.72 -28.29
C LYS A 222 -7.27 16.18 -28.44
N TYR A 223 -6.31 17.07 -28.73
CA TYR A 223 -4.89 16.74 -28.75
C TYR A 223 -4.35 16.41 -27.36
N LEU A 224 -3.35 15.53 -27.30
CA LEU A 224 -2.51 15.36 -26.13
C LEU A 224 -1.73 16.66 -25.90
N LYS A 225 -2.14 17.46 -24.91
CA LYS A 225 -1.44 18.69 -24.57
C LYS A 225 -0.13 18.37 -23.82
N GLN A 226 1.00 18.83 -24.34
CA GLN A 226 2.35 18.73 -23.73
C GLN A 226 2.40 19.15 -22.24
N PHE A 227 1.52 20.04 -21.80
CA PHE A 227 1.46 20.54 -20.41
C PHE A 227 0.34 19.94 -19.55
N THR A 228 -0.56 19.13 -20.09
CA THR A 228 -1.79 18.73 -19.36
C THR A 228 -1.66 17.43 -18.59
N ILE A 229 -0.68 16.58 -18.91
CA ILE A 229 -0.52 15.28 -18.23
C ILE A 229 -0.09 15.43 -16.76
N LEU A 230 0.58 16.54 -16.39
CA LEU A 230 0.90 16.84 -14.99
C LEU A 230 -0.23 17.53 -14.21
N ARG A 231 -1.23 18.13 -14.87
CA ARG A 231 -2.33 18.86 -14.21
C ARG A 231 -3.69 18.16 -14.22
N THR A 232 -3.97 17.25 -15.15
CA THR A 232 -5.34 16.67 -15.25
C THR A 232 -5.70 15.70 -14.14
N LEU A 233 -4.74 15.20 -13.36
CA LEU A 233 -5.04 14.45 -12.13
C LEU A 233 -5.29 15.38 -10.91
N ALA A 234 -4.95 16.67 -11.00
CA ALA A 234 -5.17 17.64 -9.93
C ALA A 234 -6.53 18.37 -10.04
N GLU A 235 -7.14 18.43 -11.23
CA GLU A 235 -8.35 19.23 -11.48
C GLU A 235 -9.61 18.39 -11.80
N SER A 236 -9.53 17.05 -11.82
CA SER A 236 -10.68 16.13 -11.98
C SER A 236 -11.41 15.80 -10.66
N GLN A 237 -11.17 16.55 -9.58
CA GLN A 237 -11.87 16.43 -8.30
C GLN A 237 -12.33 17.83 -7.85
N ARG A 238 -13.26 18.42 -8.61
CA ARG A 238 -14.23 19.38 -8.08
C ARG A 238 -15.51 18.62 -7.75
#